data_AF-A0A7V9B6V7-F1
#
_entry.id   AF-A0A7V9B6V7-F1
#
_cell.length_a   1.000
_cell.length_b   1.000
_cell.length_c   1.000
_cell.angle_alpha   90.00
_cell.angle_beta   90.00
_cell.angle_gamma   90.00
#
_symmetry.space_group_name_H-M   'P 1'
#
loop_
_entity.id
_entity.type
_entity.pdbx_description
1 polymer ?
#
loop_
_entity_poly.entity_id
_entity_poly.type
_entity_poly.pdbx_seq_one_letter_code
_entity_poly.pdbx_strand_id
1 'polypeptide(L)'
;MSKIGNLLQRITEPALRADLTEAVAEIRSRRSFGLVFESHLPETVRLPHHPVRRGTKVAHRVPSVAGVFHVMSVDTGVARLIADVDDVEVEEVEAAVEDLVVVADFGDPIYPGLRHLGSVKRGGDKPSHIVINGC
;
A
#
# COMPACT_ATOMS: atom_id res chain seq x y z
N MET A 1 17.54 -2.08 3.10
CA MET A 1 18.75 -2.94 2.96
C MET A 1 18.46 -4.03 1.94
N SER A 2 19.34 -4.22 0.95
CA SER A 2 19.16 -5.21 -0.12
C SER A 2 19.22 -6.67 0.39
N LYS A 3 18.41 -7.58 -0.17
CA LYS A 3 18.36 -9.04 0.15
C LYS A 3 19.75 -9.71 0.20
N ILE A 4 20.66 -9.30 -0.68
CA ILE A 4 22.03 -9.83 -0.76
C ILE A 4 22.87 -9.49 0.49
N GLY A 5 22.70 -8.29 1.05
CA GLY A 5 23.43 -7.89 2.27
C GLY A 5 23.05 -8.75 3.48
N ASN A 6 21.77 -9.13 3.59
CA ASN A 6 21.30 -10.04 4.64
C ASN A 6 21.87 -11.45 4.47
N LEU A 7 22.04 -11.93 3.23
CA LEU A 7 22.66 -13.23 2.99
C LEU A 7 24.15 -13.24 3.32
N LEU A 8 24.88 -12.15 3.05
CA LEU A 8 26.29 -12.01 3.42
C LEU A 8 26.49 -12.04 4.94
N GLN A 9 25.56 -11.46 5.71
CA GLN A 9 25.62 -11.49 7.18
C GLN A 9 25.36 -12.88 7.77
N ARG A 10 24.71 -13.80 7.02
CA ARG A 10 24.48 -15.18 7.46
C ARG A 10 25.70 -16.09 7.27
N ILE A 11 26.79 -15.58 6.67
CA ILE A 11 28.02 -16.33 6.47
C ILE A 11 28.83 -16.31 7.78
N THR A 12 29.04 -17.50 8.35
CA THR A 12 29.74 -17.71 9.62
C THR A 12 31.25 -17.44 9.50
N GLU A 13 31.83 -17.77 8.35
CA GLU A 13 33.27 -17.62 8.10
C GLU A 13 33.62 -16.15 7.76
N PRO A 14 34.40 -15.45 8.61
CA PRO A 14 34.66 -14.03 8.45
C PRO A 14 35.50 -13.69 7.21
N ALA A 15 36.45 -14.55 6.83
CA ALA A 15 37.27 -14.36 5.63
C ALA A 15 36.41 -14.43 4.36
N LEU A 16 35.60 -15.49 4.24
CA LEU A 16 34.71 -15.68 3.10
C LEU A 16 33.67 -14.55 2.98
N ARG A 17 33.17 -14.04 4.11
CA ARG A 17 32.24 -12.90 4.13
C ARG A 17 32.91 -11.61 3.63
N ALA A 18 34.15 -11.36 4.01
CA ALA A 18 34.90 -10.18 3.55
C ALA A 18 35.12 -10.23 2.04
N ASP A 19 35.64 -11.35 1.53
CA ASP A 19 35.93 -11.55 0.11
C ASP A 19 34.67 -11.40 -0.76
N LEU A 20 33.55 -11.98 -0.34
CA LEU A 20 32.27 -11.85 -1.06
C LEU A 20 31.70 -10.44 -0.98
N THR A 21 31.90 -9.73 0.13
CA THR A 21 31.43 -8.34 0.26
C THR A 21 32.20 -7.42 -0.67
N GLU A 22 33.51 -7.60 -0.78
CA GLU A 22 34.38 -6.85 -1.70
C GLU A 22 34.02 -7.14 -3.16
N ALA A 23 33.87 -8.41 -3.54
CA ALA A 23 33.48 -8.80 -4.89
C ALA A 23 32.10 -8.24 -5.28
N VAL A 24 31.12 -8.24 -4.37
CA VAL A 24 29.79 -7.65 -4.61
C VAL A 24 29.87 -6.12 -4.75
N ALA A 25 30.72 -5.46 -3.97
CA ALA A 25 30.93 -4.02 -4.09
C ALA A 25 31.57 -3.64 -5.43
N GLU A 26 32.53 -4.43 -5.92
CA GLU A 26 33.17 -4.25 -7.22
C GLU A 26 32.20 -4.47 -8.39
N ILE A 27 31.30 -5.46 -8.30
CA ILE A 27 30.26 -5.68 -9.31
C ILE A 27 29.23 -4.54 -9.31
N ARG A 28 28.87 -4.02 -8.14
CA ARG A 28 27.95 -2.87 -8.01
C ARG A 28 28.53 -1.59 -8.59
N SER A 29 29.83 -1.33 -8.40
CA SER A 29 30.48 -0.12 -8.93
C SER A 29 30.54 -0.08 -10.46
N ARG A 30 30.58 -1.25 -11.12
CA ARG A 30 30.58 -1.38 -12.58
C ARG A 30 29.20 -1.30 -13.25
N ARG A 31 28.10 -1.37 -12.48
CA ARG A 31 26.72 -1.25 -12.98
C ARG A 31 26.13 0.11 -12.61
N SER A 32 26.61 1.18 -13.23
CA SER A 32 26.12 2.55 -12.99
C SER A 32 25.71 3.26 -14.27
N PHE A 33 24.83 2.66 -15.07
CA PHE A 33 24.04 3.41 -16.06
C PHE A 33 22.62 2.84 -16.16
N GLY A 34 21.63 3.66 -15.78
CA GLY A 34 20.20 3.34 -15.83
C GLY A 34 19.53 3.36 -14.45
N LEU A 35 18.20 3.55 -14.44
CA LEU A 35 17.36 3.45 -13.23
C LEU A 35 17.59 2.09 -12.56
N VAL A 36 18.32 2.10 -11.44
CA VAL A 36 18.55 0.90 -10.62
C VAL A 36 17.34 0.70 -9.73
N PHE A 37 16.36 -0.08 -10.19
CA PHE A 37 15.31 -0.60 -9.33
C PHE A 37 15.93 -1.69 -8.46
N GLU A 38 16.43 -1.34 -7.28
CA GLU A 38 16.53 -2.35 -6.24
C GLU A 38 15.11 -2.86 -5.96
N SER A 39 14.92 -4.15 -5.73
CA SER A 39 13.61 -4.67 -5.30
C SER A 39 13.36 -4.19 -3.86
N HIS A 40 12.94 -2.94 -3.71
CA HIS A 40 12.28 -2.47 -2.50
C HIS A 40 10.99 -3.30 -2.36
N LEU A 41 10.62 -3.69 -1.14
CA LEU A 41 9.31 -4.30 -0.89
C LEU A 41 8.22 -3.39 -1.50
N PRO A 42 7.04 -3.92 -1.87
CA PRO A 42 5.92 -3.08 -2.28
C PRO A 42 5.68 -2.05 -1.17
N GLU A 43 6.07 -0.80 -1.42
CA GLU A 43 5.83 0.28 -0.47
C GLU A 43 4.35 0.62 -0.59
N THR A 44 3.60 0.26 0.44
CA THR A 44 2.25 0.77 0.65
C THR A 44 2.33 2.29 0.73
N VAL A 45 1.82 2.99 -0.29
CA VAL A 45 1.86 4.45 -0.39
C VAL A 45 0.67 5.05 0.33
N ARG A 46 0.91 6.05 1.19
CA ARG A 46 -0.17 6.85 1.79
C ARG A 46 -0.67 7.91 0.81
N LEU A 47 -1.99 8.10 0.77
CA LEU A 47 -2.69 9.06 -0.08
C LEU A 47 -3.47 10.07 0.81
N PRO A 48 -2.80 11.05 1.46
CA PRO A 48 -3.43 11.92 2.47
C PRO A 48 -4.60 12.77 1.96
N HIS A 49 -4.61 13.09 0.67
CA HIS A 49 -5.65 13.90 0.02
C HIS A 49 -6.79 13.06 -0.57
N HIS A 50 -6.69 11.73 -0.51
CA HIS A 50 -7.75 10.86 -1.00
C HIS A 50 -8.82 10.68 0.08
N PRO A 51 -10.11 10.90 -0.23
CA PRO A 51 -11.18 10.72 0.74
C PRO A 51 -11.33 9.25 1.12
N VAL A 52 -11.58 8.99 2.41
CA VAL A 52 -11.98 7.68 2.92
C VAL A 52 -13.40 7.36 2.46
N ARG A 53 -13.59 6.21 1.80
CA ARG A 53 -14.90 5.78 1.27
C ARG A 53 -15.02 4.27 1.39
N ARG A 54 -16.24 3.74 1.34
CA ARG A 54 -16.46 2.30 1.25
C ARG A 54 -15.62 1.68 0.12
N GLY A 55 -14.90 0.60 0.44
CA GLY A 55 -14.03 -0.14 -0.46
C GLY A 55 -12.59 0.39 -0.58
N THR A 56 -12.23 1.49 0.09
CA THR A 56 -10.83 1.94 0.11
C THR A 56 -10.03 1.19 1.16
N LYS A 57 -8.77 0.85 0.83
CA LYS A 57 -7.76 0.45 1.81
C LYS A 57 -7.30 1.66 2.61
N VAL A 58 -7.20 1.52 3.93
CA VAL A 58 -6.78 2.56 4.86
C VAL A 58 -5.81 2.02 5.90
N ALA A 59 -5.01 2.92 6.47
CA ALA A 59 -4.24 2.69 7.68
C ALA A 59 -4.50 3.82 8.67
N HIS A 60 -4.23 3.60 9.95
CA HIS A 60 -4.22 4.70 10.92
C HIS A 60 -3.08 5.68 10.61
N ARG A 61 -3.36 6.98 10.80
CA ARG A 61 -2.36 8.05 10.69
C ARG A 61 -1.30 7.91 11.78
N VAL A 62 -1.71 7.50 12.97
CA VAL A 62 -0.83 7.29 14.12
C VAL A 62 -0.28 5.86 14.05
N PRO A 63 1.05 5.67 14.13
CA PRO A 63 1.69 4.35 14.00
C PRO A 63 1.43 3.38 15.17
N SER A 64 0.69 3.79 16.20
CA SER A 64 0.34 2.93 17.35
C SER A 64 -0.58 1.77 16.97
N VAL A 65 -1.36 1.93 15.89
CA VAL A 65 -2.19 0.87 15.32
C VAL A 65 -1.60 0.52 13.95
N ALA A 66 -0.82 -0.56 13.92
CA ALA A 66 -0.22 -1.08 12.69
C ALA A 66 -1.20 -2.02 11.99
N GLY A 67 -1.38 -1.84 10.68
CA GLY A 67 -2.26 -2.69 9.87
C GLY A 67 -2.86 -1.92 8.69
N VAL A 68 -3.23 -2.67 7.65
CA VAL A 68 -4.06 -2.18 6.54
C VAL A 68 -5.47 -2.73 6.75
N PHE A 69 -6.47 -1.89 6.49
CA PHE A 69 -7.87 -2.21 6.68
C PHE A 69 -8.68 -1.81 5.45
N HIS A 70 -9.79 -2.51 5.21
CA HIS A 70 -10.80 -2.14 4.20
C HIS A 70 -11.99 -1.47 4.85
N VAL A 71 -12.44 -0.36 4.26
CA VAL A 71 -13.61 0.38 4.74
C VAL A 71 -14.90 -0.29 4.25
N MET A 72 -15.76 -0.73 5.16
CA MET A 72 -17.05 -1.34 4.86
C MET A 72 -18.19 -0.33 4.75
N SER A 73 -18.23 0.64 5.66
CA SER A 73 -19.17 1.76 5.62
C SER A 73 -18.53 3.00 6.24
N VAL A 74 -19.10 4.16 5.92
CA VAL A 74 -18.75 5.43 6.54
C VAL A 74 -20.04 6.12 6.93
N ASP A 75 -20.26 6.26 8.23
CA ASP A 75 -21.48 6.82 8.81
C ASP A 75 -21.09 7.99 9.73
N THR A 76 -21.54 9.20 9.39
CA THR A 76 -21.35 10.41 10.22
C THR A 76 -19.91 10.66 10.70
N GLY A 77 -18.90 10.33 9.88
CA GLY A 77 -17.48 10.55 10.21
C GLY A 77 -16.81 9.39 10.95
N VAL A 78 -17.52 8.29 11.18
CA VAL A 78 -16.96 7.02 11.69
C VAL A 78 -16.94 6.01 10.55
N ALA A 79 -15.83 5.29 10.39
CA ALA A 79 -15.66 4.23 9.41
C ALA A 79 -15.67 2.87 10.11
N ARG A 80 -16.43 1.91 9.56
CA ARG A 80 -16.30 0.49 9.91
C ARG A 80 -15.24 -0.16 9.05
N LEU A 81 -14.30 -0.83 9.70
CA LEU A 81 -13.08 -1.35 9.11
C LEU A 81 -13.00 -2.87 9.31
N ILE A 82 -12.39 -3.54 8.34
CA ILE A 82 -12.03 -4.95 8.41
C ILE A 82 -10.53 -5.06 8.14
N ALA A 83 -9.79 -5.81 8.94
CA ALA A 83 -8.36 -6.04 8.72
C ALA A 83 -8.12 -6.74 7.36
N ASP A 84 -7.12 -6.29 6.63
CA ASP A 84 -6.67 -6.89 5.36
C ASP A 84 -5.79 -8.11 5.67
N VAL A 85 -6.41 -9.19 6.13
CA VAL A 85 -5.74 -10.48 6.42
C VAL A 85 -6.41 -11.57 5.58
N ASP A 86 -5.61 -12.33 4.85
CA ASP A 86 -6.06 -13.37 3.93
C ASP A 86 -6.80 -14.56 4.59
N ASP A 87 -7.02 -14.60 5.92
CA ASP A 87 -7.72 -15.72 6.54
C ASP A 87 -8.35 -15.46 7.95
N VAL A 88 -9.66 -15.76 8.01
CA VAL A 88 -10.50 -16.38 9.06
C VAL A 88 -11.05 -15.61 10.27
N GLU A 89 -10.51 -14.49 10.76
CA GLU A 89 -11.21 -13.72 11.81
C GLU A 89 -11.28 -12.23 11.47
N VAL A 90 -12.42 -11.83 10.91
CA VAL A 90 -12.75 -10.44 10.61
C VAL A 90 -13.08 -9.73 11.92
N GLU A 91 -12.09 -9.14 12.56
CA GLU A 91 -12.34 -8.16 13.62
C GLU A 91 -12.87 -6.88 12.96
N GLU A 92 -14.16 -6.60 13.17
CA GLU A 92 -14.75 -5.33 12.82
C GLU A 92 -14.27 -4.26 13.80
N VAL A 93 -13.56 -3.27 13.30
CA VAL A 93 -13.05 -2.14 14.08
C VAL A 93 -13.74 -0.86 13.62
N GLU A 94 -14.11 0.00 14.55
CA GLU A 94 -14.59 1.34 14.25
C GLU A 94 -13.48 2.37 14.51
N ALA A 95 -13.32 3.32 13.59
CA ALA A 95 -12.35 4.41 13.72
C ALA A 95 -12.90 5.72 13.15
N ALA A 96 -12.50 6.85 13.73
CA ALA A 96 -12.83 8.15 13.18
C ALA A 96 -12.13 8.34 11.82
N VAL A 97 -12.86 8.86 10.83
CA VAL A 97 -12.33 9.08 9.47
C VAL A 97 -11.11 10.02 9.47
N GLU A 98 -11.07 10.97 10.39
CA GLU A 98 -9.95 11.90 10.56
C GLU A 98 -8.65 11.20 10.97
N ASP A 99 -8.73 10.09 11.69
CA ASP A 99 -7.58 9.28 12.12
C ASP A 99 -7.07 8.33 11.04
N LEU A 100 -7.76 8.24 9.91
CA LEU A 100 -7.45 7.33 8.83
C LEU A 100 -6.78 8.03 7.65
N VAL A 101 -5.91 7.29 6.98
CA VAL A 101 -5.29 7.68 5.72
C VAL A 101 -5.46 6.55 4.71
N VAL A 102 -5.91 6.89 3.50
CA VAL A 102 -6.02 5.93 2.40
C VAL A 102 -4.63 5.44 2.02
N VAL A 103 -4.51 4.15 1.79
CA VAL A 103 -3.27 3.51 1.36
C VAL A 103 -3.49 2.70 0.09
N ALA A 104 -2.43 2.51 -0.68
CA ALA A 104 -2.44 1.68 -1.88
C ALA A 104 -1.15 0.89 -1.99
N ASP A 105 -1.26 -0.39 -2.35
CA ASP A 105 -0.09 -1.23 -2.58
C ASP A 105 0.42 -1.10 -4.02
N PHE A 106 1.65 -1.55 -4.26
CA PHE A 106 2.20 -1.57 -5.60
C PHE A 106 1.38 -2.48 -6.52
N GLY A 107 0.85 -1.90 -7.61
CA GLY A 107 -0.03 -2.61 -8.55
C GLY A 107 -1.52 -2.41 -8.27
N ASP A 108 -1.90 -1.85 -7.12
CA ASP A 108 -3.29 -1.44 -6.90
C ASP A 108 -3.63 -0.30 -7.88
N PRO A 109 -4.78 -0.38 -8.59
CA PRO A 109 -5.21 0.69 -9.47
C PRO A 109 -5.57 1.92 -8.62
N ILE A 110 -4.68 2.91 -8.62
CA ILE A 110 -4.92 4.21 -8.03
C ILE A 110 -5.49 5.16 -9.09
N TYR A 111 -6.62 5.79 -8.77
CA TYR A 111 -7.26 6.80 -9.62
C TYR A 111 -7.14 8.20 -8.99
N PRO A 112 -5.92 8.73 -8.76
CA PRO A 112 -5.71 9.95 -7.97
C PRO A 112 -6.36 11.20 -8.58
N GLY A 113 -6.69 11.18 -9.88
CA GLY A 113 -7.36 12.28 -10.57
C GLY A 113 -8.89 12.17 -10.66
N LEU A 114 -9.50 11.05 -10.27
CA LEU A 114 -10.94 10.88 -10.41
C LEU A 114 -11.68 11.48 -9.21
N ARG A 115 -12.44 12.55 -9.47
CA ARG A 115 -13.37 13.14 -8.50
C ARG A 115 -14.79 12.72 -8.84
N HIS A 116 -15.53 12.21 -7.84
CA HIS A 116 -16.96 11.95 -8.01
C HIS A 116 -17.72 13.27 -8.21
N LEU A 117 -18.31 13.44 -9.40
CA LEU A 117 -19.07 14.64 -9.77
C LEU A 117 -20.54 14.54 -9.34
N GLY A 118 -21.11 13.34 -9.29
CA GLY A 118 -22.52 13.13 -8.96
C GLY A 118 -22.97 11.71 -9.31
N SER A 119 -24.17 11.35 -8.84
CA SER A 119 -24.82 10.10 -9.18
C SER A 119 -26.32 10.31 -9.37
N VAL A 120 -26.93 9.49 -10.23
CA VAL A 120 -28.38 9.49 -10.48
C VAL A 120 -28.87 8.06 -10.36
N LYS A 121 -29.79 7.81 -9.41
CA LYS A 121 -30.43 6.50 -9.23
C LYS A 121 -31.82 6.48 -9.84
N ARG A 122 -31.92 6.01 -11.09
CA ARG A 122 -33.21 5.78 -11.78
C ARG A 122 -33.40 4.32 -12.25
N GLY A 123 -32.41 3.45 -12.02
CA GLY A 123 -32.35 2.10 -12.59
C GLY A 123 -33.07 1.00 -11.81
N GLY A 124 -33.56 1.26 -10.59
CA GLY A 124 -34.01 0.20 -9.69
C GLY A 124 -32.86 -0.78 -9.39
N ASP A 125 -33.10 -2.08 -9.60
CA ASP A 125 -32.12 -3.15 -9.38
C ASP A 125 -31.16 -3.40 -10.55
N LYS A 126 -31.21 -2.57 -11.60
CA LYS A 126 -30.31 -2.71 -12.76
C LYS A 126 -28.86 -2.36 -12.39
N PRO A 127 -27.86 -3.00 -13.04
CA PRO A 127 -26.46 -2.69 -12.81
C PRO A 127 -26.14 -1.22 -13.11
N SER A 128 -25.23 -0.65 -12.33
CA SER A 128 -24.82 0.75 -12.47
C SER A 128 -23.81 0.91 -13.61
N HIS A 129 -23.90 2.02 -14.34
CA HIS A 129 -22.89 2.45 -15.29
C HIS A 129 -22.07 3.60 -14.71
N ILE A 130 -20.78 3.64 -15.03
CA ILE A 130 -19.87 4.73 -14.65
C ILE A 130 -19.50 5.51 -15.91
N VAL A 131 -19.66 6.83 -15.85
CA VAL A 131 -19.21 7.75 -16.91
C VAL A 131 -17.99 8.48 -16.38
N ILE A 132 -16.86 8.34 -17.09
CA ILE A 132 -15.63 9.08 -16.80
C ILE A 132 -15.58 10.26 -17.75
N ASN A 133 -15.58 11.47 -17.21
CA ASN A 133 -15.35 12.69 -17.99
C ASN A 133 -13.84 12.92 -18.08
N GLY A 134 -13.24 12.58 -19.22
CA GLY A 134 -11.85 12.89 -19.54
C GLY A 134 -11.75 14.30 -20.10
N CYS A 135 -10.74 15.06 -19.67
CA CYS A 135 -10.38 16.34 -20.29
C CYS A 135 -9.76 16.12 -21.67
#